data_AF-A0A832H3X0-F1
#
_entry.id   AF-A0A832H3X0-F1
#
_cell.length_a   1.000
_cell.length_b   1.000
_cell.length_c   1.000
_cell.angle_alpha   90.00
_cell.angle_beta   90.00
_cell.angle_gamma   90.00
#
_symmetry.space_group_name_H-M   'P 1'
#
loop_
_entity.id
_entity.type
_entity.pdbx_description
1 polymer ?
#
loop_
_entity_poly.entity_id
_entity_poly.type
_entity_poly.pdbx_seq_one_letter_code
_entity_poly.pdbx_strand_id
1 'polypeptide(L)'
;VIVAEAPTIGSFEDAVRRFRYSRLREYGVELVDLAGDDYEEFYVWDRSLNRRVRVRVSRTILGSRYLVSVVRPKTHDTVIVTLTLKNVVVGAILPGDRHKIHQGYKAINLSIAYLATHMLPKLSIVDGAVGMEGAGPTNGAPIELGVSLAGSDAVAVDAAAAYLMGFDPLSIGYLHYLSRWGYGCADSERIEVEGLPDWRSRVKRFEPHPTYRHQLEWRLGEDELKRVERELEEEGALKAAKG
;
A
#
# COMPACT_ATOMS: atom_id res chain seq x y z
N VAL A 1 -20.47 0.04 -10.48
CA VAL A 1 -19.40 -0.07 -9.45
C VAL A 1 -18.82 -1.45 -9.57
N ILE A 2 -17.49 -1.58 -9.62
CA ILE A 2 -16.83 -2.89 -9.64
C ILE A 2 -16.19 -3.14 -8.27
N VAL A 3 -16.22 -4.38 -7.81
CA VAL A 3 -15.37 -4.88 -6.73
C VAL A 3 -14.41 -5.87 -7.36
N ALA A 4 -13.15 -5.46 -7.41
CA ALA A 4 -12.07 -6.22 -8.02
C ALA A 4 -11.21 -6.86 -6.93
N GLU A 5 -10.96 -8.16 -7.02
CA GLU A 5 -10.27 -8.93 -5.99
C GLU A 5 -9.35 -9.97 -6.64
N ALA A 6 -8.21 -10.23 -6.02
CA ALA A 6 -7.35 -11.36 -6.36
C ALA A 6 -6.66 -11.83 -5.09
N PRO A 7 -7.20 -12.87 -4.42
CA PRO A 7 -6.72 -13.26 -3.11
C PRO A 7 -5.31 -13.84 -3.19
N THR A 8 -4.50 -13.62 -2.15
CA THR A 8 -3.17 -14.26 -2.03
C THR A 8 -3.28 -15.76 -1.76
N ILE A 9 -4.35 -16.19 -1.09
CA ILE A 9 -4.59 -17.59 -0.72
C ILE A 9 -6.03 -17.95 -1.12
N GLY A 10 -6.18 -19.04 -1.87
CA GLY A 10 -7.47 -19.52 -2.36
C GLY A 10 -7.84 -18.95 -3.73
N SER A 11 -9.04 -19.29 -4.19
CA SER A 11 -9.61 -18.80 -5.45
C SER A 11 -10.40 -17.49 -5.26
N PHE A 12 -10.66 -16.78 -6.36
CA PHE A 12 -11.58 -15.64 -6.34
C PHE A 12 -12.97 -16.03 -5.82
N GLU A 13 -13.48 -17.19 -6.21
CA GLU A 13 -14.76 -17.73 -5.74
C GLU A 13 -14.75 -17.95 -4.21
N ASP A 14 -13.62 -18.41 -3.65
CA ASP A 14 -13.45 -18.54 -2.21
C ASP A 14 -13.54 -17.19 -1.50
N ALA A 15 -12.90 -16.16 -2.05
CA ALA A 15 -12.97 -14.80 -1.51
C ALA A 15 -14.41 -14.25 -1.57
N VAL A 16 -15.08 -14.39 -2.73
CA VAL A 16 -16.48 -13.96 -2.91
C VAL A 16 -17.40 -14.62 -1.88
N ARG A 17 -17.23 -15.93 -1.62
CA ARG A 17 -18.00 -16.66 -0.61
C ARG A 17 -17.65 -16.23 0.80
N ARG A 18 -16.37 -16.18 1.15
CA ARG A 18 -15.88 -15.90 2.52
C ARG A 18 -16.24 -14.49 2.98
N PHE A 19 -16.09 -13.50 2.10
CA PHE A 19 -16.42 -12.11 2.38
C PHE A 19 -17.87 -11.74 2.02
N ARG A 20 -18.65 -12.71 1.54
CA ARG A 20 -20.07 -12.55 1.17
C ARG A 20 -20.31 -11.46 0.11
N TYR A 21 -19.35 -11.28 -0.80
CA TYR A 21 -19.47 -10.31 -1.90
C TYR A 21 -20.62 -10.62 -2.86
N SER A 22 -21.14 -11.86 -2.87
CA SER A 22 -22.33 -12.21 -3.66
C SER A 22 -23.53 -11.30 -3.37
N ARG A 23 -23.68 -10.81 -2.12
CA ARG A 23 -24.74 -9.88 -1.72
C ARG A 23 -24.60 -8.51 -2.39
N LEU A 24 -23.39 -8.11 -2.80
CA LEU A 24 -23.17 -6.83 -3.45
C LEU A 24 -23.83 -6.75 -4.84
N ARG A 25 -24.10 -7.90 -5.47
CA ARG A 25 -24.82 -7.97 -6.75
C ARG A 25 -26.23 -7.41 -6.66
N GLU A 26 -26.86 -7.46 -5.47
CA GLU A 26 -28.18 -6.84 -5.22
C GLU A 26 -28.16 -5.32 -5.39
N TYR A 27 -26.97 -4.71 -5.27
CA TYR A 27 -26.74 -3.27 -5.47
C TYR A 27 -26.20 -2.96 -6.88
N GLY A 28 -26.23 -3.91 -7.81
CA GLY A 28 -25.68 -3.75 -9.16
C GLY A 28 -24.15 -3.69 -9.20
N VAL A 29 -23.47 -4.24 -8.19
CA VAL A 29 -22.01 -4.33 -8.16
C VAL A 29 -21.55 -5.53 -9.00
N GLU A 30 -20.62 -5.27 -9.91
CA GLU A 30 -19.91 -6.31 -10.66
C GLU A 30 -18.72 -6.82 -9.84
N LEU A 31 -18.51 -8.13 -9.82
CA LEU A 31 -17.38 -8.76 -9.14
C LEU A 31 -16.38 -9.21 -10.19
N VAL A 32 -15.14 -8.74 -10.11
CA VAL A 32 -14.09 -8.98 -11.10
C VAL A 32 -12.91 -9.70 -10.46
N ASP A 33 -12.49 -10.82 -11.06
CA ASP A 33 -11.27 -11.53 -10.68
C ASP A 33 -10.05 -10.88 -11.33
N LEU A 34 -9.20 -10.26 -10.53
CA LEU A 34 -7.97 -9.64 -11.02
C LEU A 34 -6.89 -10.66 -11.37
N ALA A 35 -7.01 -11.93 -10.99
CA ALA A 35 -5.99 -12.94 -11.24
C ALA A 35 -5.84 -13.26 -12.75
N GLY A 36 -6.93 -13.16 -13.50
CA GLY A 36 -6.99 -13.39 -14.95
C GLY A 36 -7.12 -12.12 -15.79
N ASP A 37 -6.90 -10.94 -15.20
CA ASP A 37 -7.06 -9.66 -15.88
C ASP A 37 -6.01 -9.42 -16.97
N ASP A 38 -6.36 -8.60 -17.96
CA ASP A 38 -5.37 -8.03 -18.87
C ASP A 38 -4.35 -7.18 -18.10
N TYR A 39 -3.14 -7.03 -18.65
CA TYR A 39 -2.06 -6.38 -17.93
C TYR A 39 -1.19 -5.45 -18.77
N GLU A 40 -0.48 -4.58 -18.05
CA GLU A 40 0.70 -3.84 -18.52
C GLU A 40 1.94 -4.35 -17.77
N GLU A 41 3.09 -4.31 -18.43
CA GLU A 41 4.36 -4.73 -17.82
C GLU A 41 5.08 -3.53 -17.22
N PHE A 42 5.45 -3.66 -15.94
CA PHE A 42 6.29 -2.71 -15.23
C PHE A 42 7.61 -3.37 -14.87
N TYR A 43 8.69 -2.58 -14.82
CA TYR A 43 9.99 -3.03 -14.34
C TYR A 43 10.26 -2.37 -13.01
N VAL A 44 10.55 -3.17 -11.99
CA VAL A 44 10.87 -2.71 -10.64
C VAL A 44 12.27 -3.13 -10.23
N TRP A 45 12.74 -2.65 -9.09
CA TRP A 45 14.12 -2.84 -8.65
C TRP A 45 14.35 -4.24 -8.08
N ASP A 46 15.50 -4.80 -8.42
CA ASP A 46 16.04 -5.98 -7.76
C ASP A 46 16.83 -5.62 -6.48
N ARG A 47 17.41 -6.63 -5.82
CA ARG A 47 18.21 -6.44 -4.60
C ARG A 47 19.44 -5.57 -4.77
N SER A 48 19.93 -5.42 -6.00
CA SER A 48 21.06 -4.57 -6.35
C SER A 48 20.62 -3.19 -6.82
N LEU A 49 19.32 -2.87 -6.67
CA LEU A 49 18.71 -1.61 -7.07
C LEU A 49 18.87 -1.33 -8.57
N ASN A 50 18.78 -2.37 -9.39
CA ASN A 50 18.63 -2.26 -10.84
C ASN A 50 17.17 -2.53 -11.24
N ARG A 51 16.57 -1.65 -12.04
CA ARG A 51 15.17 -1.75 -12.46
C ARG A 51 14.97 -2.76 -13.59
N ARG A 52 15.03 -4.05 -13.24
CA ARG A 52 14.96 -5.18 -14.20
C ARG A 52 13.98 -6.29 -13.83
N VAL A 53 13.32 -6.17 -12.68
CA VAL A 53 12.34 -7.18 -12.24
C VAL A 53 11.00 -6.87 -12.92
N ARG A 54 10.64 -7.69 -13.90
CA ARG A 54 9.37 -7.55 -14.61
C ARG A 54 8.19 -8.05 -13.77
N VAL A 55 7.17 -7.21 -13.60
CA VAL A 55 5.88 -7.53 -12.99
C VAL A 55 4.72 -7.13 -13.91
N ARG A 56 3.68 -7.94 -13.94
CA ARG A 56 2.43 -7.65 -14.65
C ARG A 56 1.43 -6.99 -13.71
N VAL A 57 0.88 -5.86 -14.15
CA VAL A 57 -0.06 -5.02 -13.40
C VAL A 57 -1.39 -4.96 -14.14
N SER A 58 -2.48 -5.20 -13.41
CA SER A 58 -3.87 -5.19 -13.91
C SER A 58 -4.22 -3.90 -14.66
N ARG A 59 -4.71 -4.04 -15.90
CA ARG A 59 -5.28 -2.94 -16.68
C ARG A 59 -6.58 -2.42 -16.08
N THR A 60 -7.36 -3.27 -15.42
CA THR A 60 -8.59 -2.83 -14.73
C THR A 60 -8.26 -1.80 -13.63
N ILE A 61 -7.20 -2.03 -12.85
CA ILE A 61 -6.76 -1.08 -11.82
C ILE A 61 -6.16 0.19 -12.46
N LEU A 62 -5.25 0.03 -13.43
CA LEU A 62 -4.59 1.16 -14.11
C LEU A 62 -5.58 2.06 -14.87
N GLY A 63 -6.59 1.47 -15.51
CA GLY A 63 -7.62 2.16 -16.28
C GLY A 63 -8.76 2.74 -15.42
N SER A 64 -8.74 2.54 -14.10
CA SER A 64 -9.79 3.04 -13.22
C SER A 64 -9.75 4.55 -13.09
N ARG A 65 -10.83 5.22 -13.52
CA ARG A 65 -11.01 6.67 -13.35
C ARG A 65 -11.12 7.09 -11.88
N TYR A 66 -11.67 6.22 -11.05
CA TYR A 66 -11.90 6.49 -9.63
C TYR A 66 -11.69 5.20 -8.82
N LEU A 67 -10.46 5.02 -8.35
CA LEU A 67 -10.08 3.87 -7.56
C LEU A 67 -10.35 4.11 -6.06
N VAL A 68 -11.06 3.17 -5.43
CA VAL A 68 -11.32 3.17 -3.99
C VAL A 68 -10.59 1.99 -3.37
N SER A 69 -9.81 2.23 -2.32
CA SER A 69 -9.19 1.15 -1.53
C SER A 69 -9.86 1.04 -0.18
N VAL A 70 -10.30 -0.17 0.18
CA VAL A 70 -10.79 -0.48 1.52
C VAL A 70 -9.93 -1.59 2.10
N VAL A 71 -9.34 -1.36 3.28
CA VAL A 71 -8.39 -2.29 3.88
C VAL A 71 -8.52 -2.29 5.40
N ARG A 72 -8.18 -3.41 6.04
CA ARG A 72 -7.95 -3.45 7.49
C ARG A 72 -6.47 -3.15 7.81
N PRO A 73 -6.17 -2.39 8.87
CA PRO A 73 -4.80 -2.10 9.26
C PRO A 73 -4.12 -3.37 9.76
N LYS A 74 -2.90 -3.64 9.27
CA LYS A 74 -2.14 -4.81 9.71
C LYS A 74 -0.64 -4.58 9.71
N THR A 75 0.08 -5.23 10.61
CA THR A 75 1.55 -5.31 10.55
C THR A 75 2.00 -6.19 9.38
N HIS A 76 3.24 -6.01 8.94
CA HIS A 76 3.83 -6.75 7.83
C HIS A 76 5.27 -7.15 8.14
N ASP A 77 5.74 -8.18 7.44
CA ASP A 77 7.08 -8.77 7.59
C ASP A 77 8.20 -8.08 6.79
N THR A 78 7.84 -7.12 5.92
CA THR A 78 8.77 -6.48 4.96
C THR A 78 8.66 -4.95 4.85
N VAL A 79 7.49 -4.38 5.13
CA VAL A 79 7.23 -2.93 4.91
C VAL A 79 6.45 -2.29 6.06
N ILE A 80 6.59 -2.87 7.25
CA ILE A 80 6.09 -2.49 8.57
C ILE A 80 4.58 -2.66 8.70
N VAL A 81 3.81 -2.10 7.78
CA VAL A 81 2.35 -2.18 7.75
C VAL A 81 1.83 -2.51 6.35
N THR A 82 0.61 -3.05 6.29
CA THR A 82 -0.21 -3.00 5.08
C THR A 82 -1.43 -2.14 5.35
N LEU A 83 -1.55 -1.10 4.54
CA LEU A 83 -2.66 -0.16 4.50
C LEU A 83 -3.11 0.01 3.04
N THR A 84 -3.70 1.14 2.69
CA THR A 84 -4.45 1.28 1.43
C THR A 84 -3.54 1.24 0.20
N LEU A 85 -2.38 1.88 0.26
CA LEU A 85 -1.45 1.95 -0.88
C LEU A 85 -0.92 0.56 -1.24
N LYS A 86 -0.44 -0.20 -0.25
CA LYS A 86 0.04 -1.56 -0.48
C LYS A 86 -1.09 -2.51 -0.89
N ASN A 87 -2.29 -2.32 -0.36
CA ASN A 87 -3.46 -3.10 -0.76
C ASN A 87 -3.73 -2.95 -2.26
N VAL A 88 -3.73 -1.72 -2.77
CA VAL A 88 -3.86 -1.44 -4.20
C VAL A 88 -2.68 -1.99 -5.00
N VAL A 89 -1.45 -1.62 -4.63
CA VAL A 89 -0.26 -1.97 -5.43
C VAL A 89 -0.08 -3.48 -5.54
N VAL A 90 -0.12 -4.20 -4.42
CA VAL A 90 0.08 -5.66 -4.43
C VAL A 90 -1.16 -6.38 -4.97
N GLY A 91 -2.35 -5.82 -4.77
CA GLY A 91 -3.60 -6.32 -5.37
C GLY A 91 -3.61 -6.22 -6.89
N ALA A 92 -3.04 -5.14 -7.45
CA ALA A 92 -2.94 -4.91 -8.88
C ALA A 92 -1.86 -5.76 -9.57
N ILE A 93 -0.81 -6.15 -8.86
CA ILE A 93 0.18 -7.11 -9.39
C ILE A 93 -0.49 -8.47 -9.53
N LEU A 94 -0.44 -9.04 -10.74
CA LEU A 94 -1.00 -10.37 -11.00
C LEU A 94 -0.39 -11.41 -10.03
N PRO A 95 -1.17 -12.36 -9.50
CA PRO A 95 -0.73 -13.25 -8.40
C PRO A 95 0.62 -13.93 -8.63
N GLY A 96 0.89 -14.38 -9.86
CA GLY A 96 2.15 -15.03 -10.23
C GLY A 96 3.41 -14.15 -10.11
N ASP A 97 3.24 -12.83 -10.02
CA ASP A 97 4.36 -11.87 -9.98
C ASP A 97 4.52 -11.20 -8.60
N ARG A 98 3.58 -11.37 -7.65
CA ARG A 98 3.62 -10.71 -6.34
C ARG A 98 4.86 -11.06 -5.51
N HIS A 99 5.37 -12.27 -5.62
CA HIS A 99 6.60 -12.67 -4.93
C HIS A 99 7.84 -11.96 -5.51
N LYS A 100 7.81 -11.53 -6.78
CA LYS A 100 8.97 -10.98 -7.47
C LYS A 100 9.43 -9.64 -6.89
N ILE A 101 8.54 -8.85 -6.29
CA ILE A 101 8.89 -7.58 -5.65
C ILE A 101 9.63 -7.76 -4.32
N HIS A 102 9.72 -8.99 -3.79
CA HIS A 102 10.39 -9.29 -2.53
C HIS A 102 11.92 -9.38 -2.73
N GLN A 103 12.52 -8.23 -3.04
CA GLN A 103 13.92 -8.08 -3.42
C GLN A 103 14.79 -7.49 -2.30
N GLY A 104 14.33 -7.57 -1.05
CA GLY A 104 14.95 -6.92 0.11
C GLY A 104 14.29 -5.58 0.45
N TYR A 105 14.53 -5.09 1.67
CA TYR A 105 13.77 -3.98 2.27
C TYR A 105 13.87 -2.68 1.47
N LYS A 106 15.05 -2.35 0.92
CA LYS A 106 15.24 -1.19 0.03
C LYS A 106 14.36 -1.31 -1.22
N ALA A 107 14.56 -2.39 -1.97
CA ALA A 107 13.94 -2.58 -3.27
C ALA A 107 12.41 -2.73 -3.19
N ILE A 108 11.87 -3.43 -2.19
CA ILE A 108 10.41 -3.61 -2.06
C ILE A 108 9.69 -2.29 -1.72
N ASN A 109 10.24 -1.48 -0.81
CA ASN A 109 9.66 -0.18 -0.47
C ASN A 109 9.70 0.78 -1.66
N LEU A 110 10.82 0.77 -2.40
CA LEU A 110 10.96 1.57 -3.62
C LEU A 110 9.99 1.12 -4.72
N SER A 111 9.88 -0.19 -4.94
CA SER A 111 8.99 -0.78 -5.94
C SER A 111 7.52 -0.49 -5.63
N ILE A 112 7.11 -0.56 -4.35
CA ILE A 112 5.74 -0.22 -3.95
C ILE A 112 5.46 1.27 -4.17
N ALA A 113 6.39 2.15 -3.77
CA ALA A 113 6.23 3.59 -3.97
C ALA A 113 6.12 3.96 -5.45
N TYR A 114 6.99 3.40 -6.30
CA TYR A 114 6.95 3.62 -7.74
C TYR A 114 5.64 3.13 -8.35
N LEU A 115 5.22 1.89 -8.11
CA LEU A 115 3.97 1.39 -8.66
C LEU A 115 2.78 2.22 -8.18
N ALA A 116 2.77 2.67 -6.92
CA ALA A 116 1.72 3.52 -6.39
C ALA A 116 1.55 4.85 -7.16
N THR A 117 2.62 5.41 -7.75
CA THR A 117 2.51 6.66 -8.53
C THR A 117 1.58 6.54 -9.75
N HIS A 118 1.38 5.31 -10.25
CA HIS A 118 0.52 5.00 -11.39
C HIS A 118 -0.93 4.64 -10.99
N MET A 119 -1.18 4.38 -9.70
CA MET A 119 -2.45 3.81 -9.23
C MET A 119 -2.88 4.33 -7.86
N LEU A 120 -2.62 5.60 -7.57
CA LEU A 120 -3.07 6.21 -6.31
C LEU A 120 -4.61 6.14 -6.18
N PRO A 121 -5.14 5.52 -5.09
CA PRO A 121 -6.57 5.54 -4.84
C PRO A 121 -7.07 6.97 -4.63
N LYS A 122 -8.22 7.30 -5.23
CA LYS A 122 -8.90 8.60 -5.07
C LYS A 122 -9.68 8.68 -3.76
N LEU A 123 -10.00 7.53 -3.17
CA LEU A 123 -10.56 7.40 -1.84
C LEU A 123 -9.91 6.21 -1.15
N SER A 124 -9.25 6.48 -0.04
CA SER A 124 -8.55 5.51 0.79
C SER A 124 -9.32 5.33 2.08
N ILE A 125 -9.68 4.10 2.42
CA ILE A 125 -10.44 3.75 3.62
C ILE A 125 -9.69 2.68 4.40
N VAL A 126 -9.33 3.00 5.63
CA VAL A 126 -8.83 2.05 6.62
C VAL A 126 -9.96 1.71 7.57
N ASP A 127 -10.51 0.50 7.44
CA ASP A 127 -11.46 -0.06 8.39
C ASP A 127 -10.69 -0.57 9.62
N GLY A 128 -10.64 0.27 10.65
CA GLY A 128 -9.96 -0.06 11.90
C GLY A 128 -10.86 -0.67 12.96
N ALA A 129 -12.02 -1.26 12.61
CA ALA A 129 -12.79 -2.03 13.59
C ALA A 129 -11.92 -3.14 14.21
N VAL A 130 -11.26 -3.94 13.38
CA VAL A 130 -10.29 -4.96 13.80
C VAL A 130 -9.09 -4.95 12.84
N GLY A 131 -7.91 -4.68 13.39
CA GLY A 131 -6.63 -4.82 12.72
C GLY A 131 -5.93 -6.15 13.03
N MET A 132 -4.68 -6.25 12.60
CA MET A 132 -3.80 -7.38 12.88
C MET A 132 -2.42 -6.90 13.31
N GLU A 133 -1.93 -7.40 14.44
CA GLU A 133 -0.59 -7.10 14.99
C GLU A 133 0.31 -8.34 15.03
N GLY A 134 1.58 -8.15 15.35
CA GLY A 134 2.57 -9.22 15.48
C GLY A 134 2.97 -9.80 14.13
N ALA A 135 2.90 -11.13 13.99
CA ALA A 135 3.38 -11.90 12.84
C ALA A 135 2.51 -11.79 11.55
N GLY A 136 2.00 -10.59 11.25
CA GLY A 136 1.32 -10.27 10.00
C GLY A 136 2.24 -10.36 8.76
N PRO A 137 1.69 -10.49 7.53
CA PRO A 137 0.28 -10.29 7.21
C PRO A 137 -0.60 -11.55 7.31
N THR A 138 -0.02 -12.71 7.66
CA THR A 138 -0.71 -14.02 7.66
C THR A 138 -0.92 -14.60 9.06
N ASN A 139 0.07 -14.49 9.94
CA ASN A 139 0.09 -15.19 11.24
C ASN A 139 -0.04 -14.23 12.45
N GLY A 140 -0.54 -13.02 12.22
CA GLY A 140 -0.72 -12.02 13.28
C GLY A 140 -1.94 -12.29 14.17
N ALA A 141 -2.01 -11.57 15.29
CA ALA A 141 -3.13 -11.60 16.22
C ALA A 141 -4.14 -10.48 15.91
N PRO A 142 -5.46 -10.69 16.11
CA PRO A 142 -6.44 -9.62 15.97
C PRO A 142 -6.27 -8.59 17.09
N ILE A 143 -6.33 -7.31 16.73
CA ILE A 143 -6.35 -6.19 17.68
C ILE A 143 -7.41 -5.18 17.26
N GLU A 144 -8.20 -4.68 18.21
CA GLU A 144 -9.17 -3.64 17.92
C GLU A 144 -8.44 -2.29 17.83
N LEU A 145 -8.42 -1.62 16.67
CA LEU A 145 -7.96 -0.22 16.58
C LEU A 145 -9.07 0.73 17.08
N GLY A 146 -10.32 0.45 16.71
CA GLY A 146 -11.52 1.13 17.19
C GLY A 146 -11.84 2.44 16.48
N VAL A 147 -11.07 2.81 15.45
CA VAL A 147 -11.29 4.01 14.63
C VAL A 147 -11.06 3.67 13.16
N SER A 148 -11.92 4.20 12.29
CA SER A 148 -11.74 4.09 10.84
C SER A 148 -11.32 5.45 10.27
N LEU A 149 -10.53 5.41 9.20
CA LEU A 149 -10.02 6.59 8.52
C LEU A 149 -10.47 6.56 7.07
N ALA A 150 -10.83 7.72 6.53
CA ALA A 150 -11.13 7.87 5.13
C ALA A 150 -10.62 9.22 4.62
N GLY A 151 -10.12 9.27 3.38
CA GLY A 151 -9.63 10.50 2.78
C GLY A 151 -9.18 10.33 1.34
N SER A 152 -8.97 11.46 0.65
CA SER A 152 -8.56 11.49 -0.76
C SER A 152 -7.04 11.59 -0.98
N ASP A 153 -6.27 11.88 0.06
CA ASP A 153 -4.80 11.72 0.06
C ASP A 153 -4.47 10.35 0.68
N ALA A 154 -4.12 9.40 -0.18
CA ALA A 154 -3.79 8.04 0.23
C ALA A 154 -2.56 7.95 1.13
N VAL A 155 -1.56 8.83 0.92
CA VAL A 155 -0.36 8.88 1.75
C VAL A 155 -0.72 9.40 3.14
N ALA A 156 -1.55 10.43 3.23
CA ALA A 156 -2.02 10.98 4.50
C ALA A 156 -2.90 9.98 5.27
N VAL A 157 -3.82 9.28 4.60
CA VAL A 157 -4.65 8.26 5.26
C VAL A 157 -3.79 7.13 5.81
N ASP A 158 -2.85 6.60 5.02
CA ASP A 158 -1.95 5.54 5.48
C ASP A 158 -1.00 6.03 6.58
N ALA A 159 -0.53 7.29 6.52
CA ALA A 159 0.32 7.86 7.56
C ALA A 159 -0.42 8.07 8.88
N ALA A 160 -1.63 8.62 8.85
CA ALA A 160 -2.46 8.76 10.05
C ALA A 160 -2.80 7.38 10.66
N ALA A 161 -3.12 6.39 9.83
CA ALA A 161 -3.36 5.03 10.29
C ALA A 161 -2.10 4.40 10.90
N ALA A 162 -0.93 4.56 10.27
CA ALA A 162 0.34 4.07 10.82
C ALA A 162 0.68 4.72 12.18
N TYR A 163 0.46 6.04 12.30
CA TYR A 163 0.60 6.77 13.56
C TYR A 163 -0.31 6.19 14.65
N LEU A 164 -1.59 5.97 14.33
CA LEU A 164 -2.57 5.37 15.24
C LEU A 164 -2.23 3.94 15.64
N MET A 165 -1.53 3.18 14.79
CA MET A 165 -0.99 1.86 15.11
C MET A 165 0.29 1.93 15.98
N GLY A 166 0.80 3.13 16.27
CA GLY A 166 2.01 3.35 17.06
C GLY A 166 3.33 3.30 16.27
N PHE A 167 3.28 3.39 14.95
CA PHE A 167 4.46 3.47 14.08
C PHE A 167 4.73 4.91 13.64
N ASP A 168 6.01 5.27 13.49
CA ASP A 168 6.38 6.51 12.82
C ASP A 168 6.13 6.37 11.31
N PRO A 169 5.23 7.19 10.70
CA PRO A 169 4.95 7.12 9.28
C PRO A 169 6.18 7.34 8.38
N LEU A 170 7.14 8.17 8.82
CA LEU A 170 8.38 8.45 8.08
C LEU A 170 9.42 7.34 8.21
N SER A 171 9.16 6.35 9.05
CA SER A 171 9.93 5.11 9.13
C SER A 171 9.39 4.02 8.19
N ILE A 172 8.26 4.26 7.50
CA ILE A 172 7.71 3.36 6.48
C ILE A 172 8.20 3.81 5.10
N GLY A 173 9.03 2.97 4.45
CA GLY A 173 9.77 3.39 3.27
C GLY A 173 8.91 3.85 2.10
N TYR A 174 7.86 3.11 1.75
CA TYR A 174 7.01 3.51 0.63
C TYR A 174 6.22 4.81 0.89
N LEU A 175 5.81 5.08 2.14
CA LEU A 175 5.17 6.36 2.52
C LEU A 175 6.17 7.51 2.46
N HIS A 176 7.39 7.28 2.95
CA HIS A 176 8.47 8.27 2.90
C HIS A 176 8.78 8.68 1.47
N TYR A 177 8.97 7.73 0.55
CA TYR A 177 9.24 8.03 -0.86
C TYR A 177 8.10 8.79 -1.51
N LEU A 178 6.85 8.31 -1.38
CA LEU A 178 5.69 8.98 -1.95
C LEU A 178 5.55 10.42 -1.44
N SER A 179 5.76 10.65 -0.15
CA SER A 179 5.69 12.01 0.40
C SER A 179 6.82 12.90 -0.10
N ARG A 180 8.05 12.38 -0.15
CA ARG A 180 9.21 13.08 -0.71
C ARG A 180 9.02 13.44 -2.19
N TRP A 181 8.38 12.56 -2.96
CA TRP A 181 8.10 12.73 -4.37
C TRP A 181 6.86 13.59 -4.67
N GLY A 182 6.19 14.12 -3.64
CA GLY A 182 5.07 15.02 -3.78
C GLY A 182 3.74 14.35 -4.14
N TYR A 183 3.61 13.04 -3.89
CA TYR A 183 2.38 12.28 -4.13
C TYR A 183 1.38 12.34 -2.98
N GLY A 184 1.77 12.92 -1.84
CA GLY A 184 0.91 13.15 -0.67
C GLY A 184 1.71 13.52 0.57
N CYS A 185 1.07 13.53 1.74
CA CYS A 185 1.71 13.91 2.99
C CYS A 185 1.87 12.72 3.95
N ALA A 186 3.11 12.30 4.24
CA ALA A 186 3.37 11.29 5.27
C ALA A 186 3.69 11.90 6.66
N ASP A 187 3.90 13.21 6.73
CA ASP A 187 4.17 13.89 7.99
C ASP A 187 2.86 14.06 8.78
N SER A 188 2.71 13.29 9.86
CA SER A 188 1.50 13.30 10.69
C SER A 188 1.19 14.67 11.29
N GLU A 189 2.19 15.52 11.53
CA GLU A 189 2.00 16.86 12.09
C GLU A 189 1.37 17.84 11.11
N ARG A 190 1.40 17.50 9.81
CA ARG A 190 0.79 18.29 8.73
C ARG A 190 -0.55 17.72 8.27
N ILE A 191 -1.03 16.63 8.87
CA ILE A 191 -2.31 16.01 8.54
C ILE A 191 -3.41 16.61 9.39
N GLU A 192 -4.40 17.19 8.71
CA GLU A 192 -5.65 17.64 9.31
C GLU A 192 -6.66 16.48 9.30
N VAL A 193 -7.31 16.25 10.45
CA VAL A 193 -8.31 15.19 10.61
C VAL A 193 -9.61 15.82 11.07
N GLU A 194 -10.67 15.56 10.30
CA GLU A 194 -12.03 15.95 10.65
C GLU A 194 -12.74 14.82 11.43
N GLY A 195 -13.82 15.18 12.14
CA GLY A 195 -14.69 14.22 12.84
C GLY A 195 -14.16 13.70 14.19
N LEU A 196 -12.85 13.75 14.45
CA LEU A 196 -12.22 13.40 15.73
C LEU A 196 -11.21 14.46 16.16
N PRO A 197 -11.61 15.45 16.99
CA PRO A 197 -10.74 16.59 17.36
C PRO A 197 -9.41 16.20 18.01
N ASP A 198 -9.39 15.11 18.78
CA ASP A 198 -8.19 14.54 19.38
C ASP A 198 -7.96 13.11 18.89
N TRP A 199 -7.87 12.95 17.57
CA TRP A 199 -7.61 11.63 16.99
C TRP A 199 -6.29 11.01 17.49
N ARG A 200 -5.28 11.84 17.82
CA ARG A 200 -3.97 11.37 18.30
C ARG A 200 -4.05 10.65 19.66
N SER A 201 -5.05 10.92 20.51
CA SER A 201 -5.24 10.14 21.74
C SER A 201 -5.81 8.73 21.50
N ARG A 202 -6.18 8.39 20.26
CA ARG A 202 -6.69 7.07 19.89
C ARG A 202 -5.59 6.07 19.51
N VAL A 203 -4.32 6.45 19.65
CA VAL A 203 -3.19 5.56 19.35
C VAL A 203 -3.30 4.26 20.15
N LYS A 204 -3.22 3.13 19.43
CA LYS A 204 -3.03 1.81 20.00
C LYS A 204 -1.74 1.24 19.45
N ARG A 205 -0.79 0.95 20.33
CA ARG A 205 0.52 0.43 19.95
C ARG A 205 0.40 -1.03 19.57
N PHE A 206 0.42 -1.31 18.27
CA PHE A 206 0.43 -2.67 17.75
C PHE A 206 1.78 -3.31 18.05
N GLU A 207 1.78 -4.59 18.39
CA GLU A 207 3.00 -5.40 18.42
C GLU A 207 3.62 -5.42 17.02
N PRO A 208 4.87 -4.98 16.84
CA PRO A 208 5.53 -5.02 15.54
C PRO A 208 5.79 -6.46 15.10
N HIS A 209 5.92 -6.69 13.78
CA HIS A 209 6.39 -7.98 13.29
C HIS A 209 7.80 -8.30 13.83
N PRO A 210 8.16 -9.57 14.11
CA PRO A 210 9.49 -9.95 14.61
C PRO A 210 10.68 -9.41 13.79
N THR A 211 10.48 -9.21 12.48
CA THR A 211 11.51 -8.66 11.57
C THR A 211 11.59 -7.13 11.56
N TYR A 212 10.78 -6.41 12.35
CA TYR A 212 10.63 -4.95 12.29
C TYR A 212 11.96 -4.19 12.27
N ARG A 213 12.94 -4.59 13.09
CA ARG A 213 14.26 -3.94 13.12
C ARG A 213 14.98 -3.99 11.77
N HIS A 214 14.88 -5.11 11.05
CA HIS A 214 15.46 -5.25 9.72
C HIS A 214 14.67 -4.49 8.67
N GLN A 215 13.35 -4.38 8.86
CA GLN A 215 12.50 -3.64 7.92
C GLN A 215 12.89 -2.16 7.86
N LEU A 216 13.48 -1.59 8.92
CA LEU A 216 14.00 -0.21 8.95
C LEU A 216 15.23 0.00 8.04
N GLU A 217 15.84 -1.07 7.53
CA GLU A 217 16.99 -1.03 6.60
C GLU A 217 16.57 -0.72 5.14
N TRP A 218 15.39 -0.12 4.94
CA TRP A 218 14.88 0.26 3.62
C TRP A 218 15.53 1.52 3.04
N ARG A 219 16.15 2.37 3.87
CA ARG A 219 16.67 3.67 3.46
C ARG A 219 17.80 3.51 2.43
N LEU A 220 17.66 4.21 1.31
CA LEU A 220 18.73 4.33 0.32
C LEU A 220 19.83 5.27 0.83
N GLY A 221 21.07 4.99 0.46
CA GLY A 221 22.16 5.97 0.55
C GLY A 221 21.92 7.13 -0.41
N GLU A 222 22.60 8.25 -0.19
CA GLU A 222 22.38 9.48 -0.96
C GLU A 222 22.59 9.28 -2.47
N ASP A 223 23.65 8.59 -2.88
CA ASP A 223 23.94 8.31 -4.28
C ASP A 223 22.95 7.31 -4.91
N GLU A 224 22.48 6.32 -4.12
CA GLU A 224 21.44 5.39 -4.55
C GLU A 224 20.14 6.16 -4.82
N LEU A 225 19.76 7.06 -3.91
CA LEU A 225 18.55 7.88 -4.02
C LEU A 225 18.62 8.82 -5.23
N LYS A 226 19.71 9.57 -5.41
CA LYS A 226 19.90 10.46 -6.56
C LYS A 226 19.80 9.73 -7.89
N ARG A 227 20.38 8.51 -7.97
CA ARG A 227 20.30 7.67 -9.17
C ARG A 227 18.85 7.27 -9.48
N VAL A 228 18.13 6.81 -8.46
CA VAL A 228 16.72 6.41 -8.58
C VAL A 228 15.83 7.59 -8.95
N GLU A 229 15.98 8.74 -8.32
CA GLU A 229 15.18 9.93 -8.61
C GLU A 229 15.41 10.41 -10.05
N ARG A 230 16.66 10.43 -10.53
CA ARG A 230 16.97 10.74 -11.93
C ARG A 230 16.31 9.76 -12.91
N GLU A 231 16.39 8.46 -12.62
CA GLU A 231 15.76 7.42 -13.45
C GLU A 231 14.23 7.59 -13.54
N LEU A 232 13.59 8.05 -12.46
CA LEU A 232 12.15 8.31 -12.44
C LEU A 232 11.76 9.64 -13.09
N GLU A 233 12.61 10.66 -13.02
CA GLU A 233 12.43 11.92 -13.76
C GLU A 233 12.51 11.69 -15.28
N GLU A 234 13.47 10.86 -15.74
CA GLU A 234 13.61 10.47 -17.15
C GLU A 234 12.38 9.74 -17.70
N GLU A 235 11.67 8.99 -16.85
CA GLU A 235 10.40 8.31 -17.19
C GLU A 235 9.17 9.24 -17.06
N GLY A 236 9.33 10.44 -16.49
CA GLY A 236 8.22 11.34 -16.19
C GLY A 236 7.36 10.91 -14.99
N ALA A 237 7.82 9.91 -14.22
CA ALA A 237 7.21 9.49 -12.97
C ALA A 237 7.49 10.49 -11.83
N LEU A 238 8.52 11.33 -11.96
CA LEU A 238 8.71 12.49 -11.10
C LEU A 238 8.68 13.77 -11.94
N LYS A 239 8.05 14.82 -11.42
CA LYS A 239 8.21 16.15 -12.01
C LYS A 239 9.62 16.61 -11.68
N ALA A 240 10.41 16.95 -12.71
CA ALA A 240 11.73 17.56 -12.50
C ALA A 240 11.61 18.70 -11.50
N ALA A 241 12.44 18.68 -10.46
CA ALA A 241 12.49 19.76 -9.49
C ALA A 241 12.71 21.08 -10.25
N LYS A 242 11.75 22.00 -10.20
CA LYS A 242 11.99 23.37 -10.67
C LYS A 242 13.02 23.96 -9.70
N GLY A 243 14.27 24.05 -10.16
CA GLY A 243 15.35 24.75 -9.46
C GLY A 243 15.06 26.22 -9.27
#